data_AF-A0A819YRF5-F1
#
_entry.id   AF-A0A819YRF5-F1
#
_cell.length_a   1.000
_cell.length_b   1.000
_cell.length_c   1.000
_cell.angle_alpha   90.00
_cell.angle_beta   90.00
_cell.angle_gamma   90.00
#
_symmetry.space_group_name_H-M   'P 1'
#
loop_
_entity.id
_entity.type
_entity.pdbx_description
1 polymer ?
#
loop_
_entity_poly.entity_id
_entity_poly.type
_entity_poly.pdbx_seq_one_letter_code
_entity_poly.pdbx_strand_id
1 'polypeptide(L)'
;MNQSKNQFNVQLRIAAENRQKDLLIASENRRKDLDIAAENRKKDLKIAEVQVHIAKDNRLKDLRIAAENRKKDLRIAAENREKDLKIAELQIHIAKDNRQNDIRIANETRSKDLHIAAENRRKDIEIAAENRRKDMKIAEVQIDIAEENRANAVRLANETRSNDLLIASENRRKDIDIAEENRRKDLKIAELQIKIADENRQNDIRISNQTRQNDLLIASENRRKDIEIAEENRRKDFKIAEENRRKDREVVEDQQKHSVATEYYTFLSELLLKEGVRLNNTNHEAARFVARFKTLIAFRQLNPKRKTLLFKSLYEGKLAGRLDGDMVIDLSSADLTGIDFASPRDHIVLTPPSFH
;
A
#
# COMPACT_ATOMS: atom_id res chain seq x y z
N MET A 1 -51.03 245.36 7.80
CA MET A 1 -51.08 244.44 8.95
C MET A 1 -51.01 243.02 8.43
N ASN A 2 -49.85 242.41 8.65
CA ASN A 2 -49.78 241.04 9.14
C ASN A 2 -50.26 240.00 8.11
N GLN A 3 -49.44 239.62 7.13
CA GLN A 3 -48.10 239.01 7.35
C GLN A 3 -48.14 237.76 8.26
N SER A 4 -49.26 237.52 8.96
CA SER A 4 -49.54 236.35 9.80
C SER A 4 -50.39 235.30 9.05
N LYS A 5 -51.33 235.71 8.17
CA LYS A 5 -52.08 234.73 7.36
C LYS A 5 -51.23 234.04 6.28
N ASN A 6 -50.17 234.70 5.80
CA ASN A 6 -49.18 234.07 4.92
C ASN A 6 -48.26 233.08 5.67
N GLN A 7 -48.07 233.22 6.99
CA GLN A 7 -47.35 232.22 7.77
C GLN A 7 -48.23 230.99 8.10
N PHE A 8 -49.54 231.16 8.30
CA PHE A 8 -50.44 230.04 8.62
C PHE A 8 -50.69 229.11 7.41
N ASN A 9 -50.85 229.67 6.20
CA ASN A 9 -51.00 228.83 5.00
C ASN A 9 -49.71 228.13 4.58
N VAL A 10 -48.54 228.68 4.89
CA VAL A 10 -47.25 228.01 4.68
C VAL A 10 -47.06 226.85 5.67
N GLN A 11 -47.53 226.98 6.92
CA GLN A 11 -47.50 225.86 7.87
C GLN A 11 -48.45 224.73 7.50
N LEU A 12 -49.64 225.03 6.93
CA LEU A 12 -50.54 223.99 6.40
C LEU A 12 -49.91 223.22 5.21
N ARG A 13 -49.15 223.93 4.37
CA ARG A 13 -48.40 223.36 3.24
C ARG A 13 -47.28 222.43 3.71
N ILE A 14 -46.57 222.78 4.78
CA ILE A 14 -45.50 221.96 5.35
C ILE A 14 -46.07 220.72 6.06
N ALA A 15 -47.17 220.86 6.81
CA ALA A 15 -47.80 219.72 7.49
C ALA A 15 -48.43 218.71 6.52
N ALA A 16 -49.04 219.18 5.42
CA ALA A 16 -49.59 218.31 4.39
C ALA A 16 -48.50 217.57 3.59
N GLU A 17 -47.40 218.25 3.24
CA GLU A 17 -46.25 217.63 2.55
C GLU A 17 -45.54 216.58 3.42
N ASN A 18 -45.40 216.84 4.73
CA ASN A 18 -44.79 215.86 5.65
C ASN A 18 -45.66 214.60 5.79
N ARG A 19 -46.99 214.75 5.90
CA ARG A 19 -47.91 213.61 5.97
C ARG A 19 -47.92 212.76 4.70
N GLN A 20 -47.74 213.41 3.54
CA GLN A 20 -47.66 212.73 2.25
C GLN A 20 -46.32 211.99 2.08
N LYS A 21 -45.22 212.56 2.59
CA LYS A 21 -43.91 211.88 2.65
C LYS A 21 -43.93 210.67 3.58
N ASP A 22 -44.57 210.77 4.75
CA ASP A 22 -44.70 209.64 5.68
C ASP A 22 -45.54 208.49 5.10
N LEU A 23 -46.61 208.82 4.36
CA LEU A 23 -47.42 207.83 3.62
C LEU A 23 -46.61 207.15 2.50
N LEU A 24 -45.78 207.90 1.77
CA LEU A 24 -44.87 207.34 0.77
C LEU A 24 -43.86 206.39 1.41
N ILE A 25 -43.20 206.79 2.50
CA ILE A 25 -42.23 205.96 3.22
C ILE A 25 -42.88 204.70 3.77
N ALA A 26 -44.09 204.78 4.35
CA ALA A 26 -44.82 203.62 4.85
C ALA A 26 -45.24 202.65 3.72
N SER A 27 -45.63 203.19 2.55
CA SER A 27 -45.96 202.37 1.37
C SER A 27 -44.74 201.67 0.78
N GLU A 28 -43.57 202.32 0.82
CA GLU A 28 -42.32 201.82 0.28
C GLU A 28 -41.70 200.75 1.18
N ASN A 29 -41.80 200.91 2.51
CA ASN A 29 -41.39 199.89 3.47
C ASN A 29 -42.25 198.63 3.37
N ARG A 30 -43.57 198.73 3.23
CA ARG A 30 -44.43 197.56 2.98
C ARG A 30 -44.08 196.82 1.70
N ARG A 31 -43.69 197.56 0.65
CA ARG A 31 -43.28 196.95 -0.62
C ARG A 31 -41.98 196.16 -0.47
N LYS A 32 -40.99 196.71 0.24
CA LYS A 32 -39.74 196.00 0.55
C LYS A 32 -39.96 194.76 1.40
N ASP A 33 -40.82 194.81 2.41
CA ASP A 33 -41.15 193.63 3.24
C ASP A 33 -41.84 192.53 2.43
N LEU A 34 -42.72 192.90 1.49
CA LEU A 34 -43.38 191.97 0.58
C LEU A 34 -42.38 191.32 -0.40
N ASP A 35 -41.42 192.08 -0.93
CA ASP A 35 -40.38 191.55 -1.81
C ASP A 35 -39.45 190.58 -1.06
N ILE A 36 -39.07 190.90 0.19
CA ILE A 36 -38.28 190.01 1.06
C ILE A 36 -39.03 188.70 1.36
N ALA A 37 -40.33 188.78 1.66
CA ALA A 37 -41.16 187.61 1.93
C ALA A 37 -41.32 186.71 0.69
N ALA A 38 -41.48 187.30 -0.49
CA ALA A 38 -41.54 186.58 -1.76
C ALA A 38 -40.21 185.88 -2.08
N GLU A 39 -39.08 186.54 -1.81
CA GLU A 39 -37.76 185.99 -2.05
C GLU A 39 -37.40 184.85 -1.07
N ASN A 40 -37.82 184.94 0.19
CA ASN A 40 -37.66 183.86 1.16
C ASN A 40 -38.49 182.62 0.79
N ARG A 41 -39.75 182.77 0.37
CA ARG A 41 -40.55 181.64 -0.16
C ARG A 41 -39.87 180.96 -1.37
N LYS A 42 -39.21 181.74 -2.24
CA LYS A 42 -38.49 181.21 -3.40
C LYS A 42 -37.25 180.40 -2.99
N LYS A 43 -36.56 180.82 -1.91
CA LYS A 43 -35.44 180.06 -1.31
C LYS A 43 -35.93 178.76 -0.68
N ASP A 44 -37.03 178.79 0.08
CA ASP A 44 -37.60 177.61 0.73
C ASP A 44 -38.05 176.55 -0.30
N LEU A 45 -38.67 176.99 -1.40
CA LEU A 45 -39.02 176.11 -2.54
C LEU A 45 -37.79 175.44 -3.16
N LYS A 46 -36.69 176.18 -3.33
CA LYS A 46 -35.42 175.62 -3.82
C LYS A 46 -34.81 174.61 -2.87
N ILE A 47 -34.89 174.85 -1.56
CA ILE A 47 -34.41 173.91 -0.54
C ILE A 47 -35.23 172.61 -0.58
N ALA A 48 -36.56 172.71 -0.72
CA ALA A 48 -37.43 171.54 -0.83
C ALA A 48 -37.14 170.70 -2.09
N GLU A 49 -36.92 171.34 -3.25
CA GLU A 49 -36.51 170.64 -4.49
C GLU A 49 -35.19 169.87 -4.32
N VAL A 50 -34.19 170.49 -3.66
CA VAL A 50 -32.90 169.85 -3.39
C VAL A 50 -33.08 168.64 -2.47
N GLN A 51 -33.92 168.73 -1.44
CA GLN A 51 -34.19 167.61 -0.53
C GLN A 51 -34.85 166.43 -1.26
N VAL A 52 -35.79 166.68 -2.18
CA VAL A 52 -36.42 165.64 -3.00
C VAL A 52 -35.39 164.96 -3.92
N HIS A 53 -34.48 165.72 -4.52
CA HIS A 53 -33.40 165.16 -5.33
C HIS A 53 -32.45 164.28 -4.52
N ILE A 54 -32.03 164.71 -3.32
CA ILE A 54 -31.16 163.93 -2.43
C ILE A 54 -31.84 162.61 -2.02
N ALA A 55 -33.13 162.65 -1.69
CA ALA A 55 -33.88 161.45 -1.32
C ALA A 55 -33.99 160.45 -2.49
N LYS A 56 -34.21 160.95 -3.72
CA LYS A 56 -34.26 160.13 -4.93
C LYS A 56 -32.91 159.48 -5.22
N ASP A 57 -31.81 160.23 -5.10
CA ASP A 57 -30.46 159.74 -5.34
C ASP A 57 -30.01 158.70 -4.31
N ASN A 58 -30.34 158.90 -3.03
CA ASN A 58 -30.06 157.91 -1.99
C ASN A 58 -30.82 156.61 -2.23
N ARG A 59 -32.11 156.68 -2.61
CA ARG A 59 -32.90 155.49 -2.94
C ARG A 59 -32.36 154.75 -4.17
N LEU A 60 -31.87 155.47 -5.17
CA LEU A 60 -31.20 154.89 -6.33
C LEU A 60 -29.87 154.20 -5.95
N LYS A 61 -29.08 154.79 -5.05
CA LYS A 61 -27.86 154.16 -4.52
C LYS A 61 -28.17 152.88 -3.76
N ASP A 62 -29.17 152.88 -2.89
CA ASP A 62 -29.56 151.69 -2.12
C ASP A 62 -30.05 150.56 -3.03
N LEU A 63 -30.86 150.89 -4.04
CA LEU A 63 -31.30 149.92 -5.04
C LEU A 63 -30.13 149.35 -5.87
N ARG A 64 -29.14 150.18 -6.20
CA ARG A 64 -27.94 149.74 -6.91
C ARG A 64 -27.10 148.80 -6.05
N ILE A 65 -26.90 149.13 -4.77
CA ILE A 65 -26.18 148.29 -3.80
C ILE A 65 -26.92 146.96 -3.60
N ALA A 66 -28.24 146.97 -3.44
CA ALA A 66 -29.04 145.76 -3.27
C ALA A 66 -28.99 144.85 -4.51
N ALA A 67 -29.07 145.44 -5.72
CA ALA A 67 -28.93 144.70 -6.97
C ALA A 67 -27.53 144.09 -7.12
N GLU A 68 -26.50 144.82 -6.72
CA GLU A 68 -25.11 144.38 -6.80
C GLU A 68 -24.79 143.28 -5.78
N ASN A 69 -25.32 143.37 -4.56
CA ASN A 69 -25.22 142.31 -3.56
C ASN A 69 -25.95 141.04 -4.02
N ARG A 70 -27.17 141.18 -4.55
CA ARG A 70 -27.91 140.03 -5.12
C ARG A 70 -27.15 139.37 -6.27
N LYS A 71 -26.47 140.15 -7.11
CA LYS A 71 -25.61 139.62 -8.18
C LYS A 71 -24.40 138.86 -7.62
N LYS A 72 -23.78 139.34 -6.54
CA LYS A 72 -22.69 138.64 -5.85
C LYS A 72 -23.17 137.33 -5.23
N ASP A 73 -24.31 137.33 -4.55
CA ASP A 73 -24.87 136.12 -3.93
C ASP A 73 -25.21 135.06 -4.98
N LEU A 74 -25.81 135.47 -6.11
CA LEU A 74 -26.08 134.57 -7.24
C LEU A 74 -24.79 134.00 -7.84
N ARG A 75 -23.72 134.80 -7.92
CA ARG A 75 -22.42 134.32 -8.38
C ARG A 75 -21.82 133.31 -7.41
N ILE A 76 -21.85 133.57 -6.10
CA ILE A 76 -21.36 132.65 -5.07
C ILE A 76 -22.16 131.34 -5.10
N ALA A 77 -23.48 131.41 -5.23
CA ALA A 77 -24.34 130.22 -5.32
C ALA A 77 -24.05 129.38 -6.57
N ALA A 78 -23.78 130.04 -7.71
CA ALA A 78 -23.36 129.36 -8.94
C ALA A 78 -21.99 128.69 -8.78
N GLU A 79 -21.01 129.39 -8.21
CA GLU A 79 -19.66 128.86 -7.96
C GLU A 79 -19.70 127.68 -6.97
N ASN A 80 -20.54 127.73 -5.94
CA ASN A 80 -20.71 126.60 -5.00
C ASN A 80 -21.37 125.39 -5.66
N ARG A 81 -22.42 125.59 -6.47
CA ARG A 81 -23.01 124.49 -7.26
C ARG A 81 -22.01 123.85 -8.20
N GLU A 82 -21.14 124.64 -8.84
CA GLU A 82 -20.10 124.11 -9.71
C GLU A 82 -19.08 123.26 -8.93
N LYS A 83 -18.70 123.70 -7.72
CA LYS A 83 -17.83 122.91 -6.82
C LYS A 83 -18.51 121.62 -6.39
N ASP A 84 -19.78 121.67 -6.00
CA ASP A 84 -20.54 120.48 -5.60
C ASP A 84 -20.67 119.48 -6.74
N LEU A 85 -20.91 119.96 -7.97
CA LEU A 85 -20.93 119.13 -9.18
C LEU A 85 -19.56 118.48 -9.42
N LYS A 86 -18.46 119.24 -9.32
CA LYS A 86 -17.09 118.69 -9.45
C LYS A 86 -16.79 117.64 -8.36
N ILE A 87 -17.25 117.86 -7.13
CA ILE A 87 -17.10 116.88 -6.04
C ILE A 87 -17.90 115.61 -6.36
N ALA A 88 -19.14 115.73 -6.83
CA ALA A 88 -19.95 114.59 -7.22
C ALA A 88 -19.33 113.80 -8.39
N GLU A 89 -18.80 114.49 -9.40
CA GLU A 89 -18.07 113.86 -10.51
C GLU A 89 -16.84 113.09 -10.03
N LEU A 90 -16.04 113.68 -9.14
CA LEU A 90 -14.89 113.01 -8.53
C LEU A 90 -15.30 111.78 -7.73
N GLN A 91 -16.39 111.85 -6.95
CA GLN A 91 -16.90 110.70 -6.21
C GLN A 91 -17.36 109.57 -7.14
N ILE A 92 -18.02 109.89 -8.25
CA ILE A 92 -18.40 108.91 -9.27
C ILE A 92 -17.14 108.25 -9.87
N HIS A 93 -16.09 109.02 -10.15
CA HIS A 93 -14.83 108.48 -10.67
C HIS A 93 -14.16 107.54 -9.67
N ILE A 94 -14.03 107.95 -8.40
CA ILE A 94 -13.47 107.12 -7.33
C ILE A 94 -14.28 105.82 -7.18
N ALA A 95 -15.62 105.90 -7.19
CA ALA A 95 -16.46 104.72 -7.07
C ALA A 95 -16.29 103.76 -8.27
N LYS A 96 -16.14 104.30 -9.48
CA LYS A 96 -15.87 103.51 -10.68
C LYS A 96 -14.51 102.81 -10.61
N ASP A 97 -13.48 103.53 -10.18
CA ASP A 97 -12.12 103.00 -10.06
C ASP A 97 -12.03 101.94 -8.96
N ASN A 98 -12.67 102.17 -7.80
CA ASN A 98 -12.76 101.16 -6.75
C ASN A 98 -13.47 99.89 -7.23
N ARG A 99 -14.60 100.04 -7.92
CA ARG A 99 -15.31 98.89 -8.51
C ARG A 99 -14.47 98.14 -9.53
N GLN A 100 -13.70 98.84 -10.36
CA GLN A 100 -12.79 98.20 -11.31
C GLN A 100 -11.64 97.48 -10.59
N ASN A 101 -11.10 98.06 -9.52
CA ASN A 101 -10.08 97.42 -8.70
C ASN A 101 -10.62 96.16 -8.02
N ASP A 102 -11.82 96.19 -7.47
CA ASP A 102 -12.46 95.01 -6.85
C ASP A 102 -12.67 93.89 -7.87
N ILE A 103 -13.16 94.23 -9.07
CA ILE A 103 -13.32 93.27 -10.17
C ILE A 103 -11.97 92.66 -10.55
N ARG A 104 -10.92 93.49 -10.66
CA ARG A 104 -9.57 93.01 -10.97
C ARG A 104 -9.05 92.05 -9.90
N ILE A 105 -9.15 92.43 -8.63
CA ILE A 105 -8.71 91.59 -7.50
C ILE A 105 -9.48 90.27 -7.48
N ALA A 106 -10.81 90.31 -7.66
CA ALA A 106 -11.63 89.10 -7.70
C ALA A 106 -11.24 88.15 -8.85
N ASN A 107 -10.96 88.70 -10.03
CA ASN A 107 -10.50 87.92 -11.18
C ASN A 107 -9.10 87.35 -10.97
N GLU A 108 -8.18 88.10 -10.37
CA GLU A 108 -6.85 87.61 -10.02
C GLU A 108 -6.90 86.48 -8.99
N THR A 109 -7.69 86.63 -7.93
CA THR A 109 -7.90 85.59 -6.92
C THR A 109 -8.50 84.34 -7.55
N ARG A 110 -9.56 84.48 -8.34
CA ARG A 110 -10.18 83.36 -9.05
C ARG A 110 -9.21 82.64 -9.99
N SER A 111 -8.36 83.40 -10.70
CA SER A 111 -7.34 82.82 -11.58
C SER A 111 -6.31 82.00 -10.81
N LYS A 112 -5.84 82.52 -9.66
CA LYS A 112 -4.93 81.79 -8.76
C LYS A 112 -5.58 80.52 -8.21
N ASP A 113 -6.83 80.59 -7.76
CA ASP A 113 -7.55 79.43 -7.24
C ASP A 113 -7.75 78.35 -8.31
N LEU A 114 -8.08 78.76 -9.54
CA LEU A 114 -8.20 77.85 -10.69
C LEU A 114 -6.85 77.20 -11.02
N HIS A 115 -5.75 77.95 -10.94
CA HIS A 115 -4.41 77.42 -11.16
C HIS A 115 -4.03 76.37 -10.10
N ILE A 116 -4.25 76.69 -8.82
CA ILE A 116 -4.00 75.76 -7.70
C ILE A 116 -4.86 74.50 -7.86
N ALA A 117 -6.14 74.65 -8.19
CA ALA A 117 -7.04 73.52 -8.39
C ALA A 117 -6.64 72.64 -9.59
N ALA A 118 -6.10 73.23 -10.66
CA ALA A 118 -5.58 72.49 -11.80
C ALA A 118 -4.27 71.77 -11.45
N GLU A 119 -3.38 72.41 -10.70
CA GLU A 119 -2.11 71.82 -10.25
C GLU A 119 -2.35 70.64 -9.30
N ASN A 120 -3.27 70.78 -8.34
CA ASN A 120 -3.62 69.70 -7.42
C ASN A 120 -4.21 68.50 -8.19
N ARG A 121 -5.14 68.75 -9.12
CA ARG A 121 -5.68 67.68 -9.98
C ARG A 121 -4.59 66.98 -10.79
N ARG A 122 -3.59 67.71 -11.28
CA ARG A 122 -2.47 67.12 -12.00
C ARG A 122 -1.64 66.20 -11.10
N LYS A 123 -1.34 66.63 -9.87
CA LYS A 123 -0.61 65.81 -8.87
C LYS A 123 -1.39 64.56 -8.50
N ASP A 124 -2.70 64.67 -8.30
CA ASP A 124 -3.56 63.52 -7.99
C ASP A 124 -3.55 62.49 -9.13
N ILE A 125 -3.62 62.96 -10.39
CA ILE A 125 -3.53 62.09 -11.57
C ILE A 125 -2.16 61.40 -11.65
N GLU A 126 -1.09 62.12 -11.35
CA GLU A 126 0.28 61.59 -11.37
C GLU A 126 0.47 60.50 -10.30
N ILE A 127 0.02 60.75 -9.07
CA ILE A 127 0.05 59.76 -7.98
C ILE A 127 -0.79 58.53 -8.35
N ALA A 128 -1.99 58.71 -8.90
CA ALA A 128 -2.84 57.60 -9.32
C ALA A 128 -2.23 56.79 -10.48
N ALA A 129 -1.48 57.43 -11.38
CA ALA A 129 -0.76 56.75 -12.45
C ALA A 129 0.45 55.97 -11.90
N GLU A 130 1.19 56.53 -10.96
CA GLU A 130 2.32 55.86 -10.31
C GLU A 130 1.87 54.63 -9.52
N ASN A 131 0.80 54.75 -8.73
CA ASN A 131 0.25 53.62 -7.97
C ASN A 131 -0.19 52.49 -8.91
N ARG A 132 -0.91 52.81 -10.01
CA ARG A 132 -1.26 51.80 -11.01
C ARG A 132 -0.04 51.11 -11.63
N ARG A 133 1.06 51.83 -11.86
CA ARG A 133 2.31 51.22 -12.34
C ARG A 133 2.92 50.27 -11.31
N LYS A 134 2.90 50.63 -10.03
CA LYS A 134 3.39 49.76 -8.94
C LYS A 134 2.53 48.51 -8.85
N ASP A 135 1.21 48.65 -8.89
CA ASP A 135 0.28 47.53 -8.85
C ASP A 135 0.48 46.56 -10.03
N MET A 136 0.68 47.08 -11.24
CA MET A 136 1.00 46.24 -12.40
C MET A 136 2.32 45.47 -12.23
N LYS A 137 3.37 46.13 -11.71
CA LYS A 137 4.65 45.44 -11.43
C LYS A 137 4.51 44.36 -10.37
N ILE A 138 3.70 44.59 -9.34
CA ILE A 138 3.41 43.59 -8.32
C ILE A 138 2.68 42.39 -8.95
N ALA A 139 1.70 42.65 -9.81
CA ALA A 139 0.96 41.60 -10.51
C ALA A 139 1.87 40.78 -11.44
N GLU A 140 2.79 41.43 -12.16
CA GLU A 140 3.79 40.77 -13.02
C GLU A 140 4.68 39.82 -12.20
N VAL A 141 5.25 40.29 -11.10
CA VAL A 141 6.06 39.45 -10.19
C VAL A 141 5.24 38.28 -9.62
N GLN A 142 3.96 38.48 -9.33
CA GLN A 142 3.10 37.39 -8.85
C GLN A 142 2.85 36.32 -9.93
N ILE A 143 2.74 36.71 -11.19
CA ILE A 143 2.63 35.77 -12.31
C ILE A 143 3.91 34.96 -12.43
N ASP A 144 5.08 35.59 -12.41
CA ASP A 144 6.38 34.91 -12.50
C ASP A 144 6.56 33.88 -11.38
N ILE A 145 6.24 34.26 -10.13
CA ILE A 145 6.28 33.35 -8.97
C ILE A 145 5.33 32.17 -9.16
N ALA A 146 4.12 32.40 -9.69
CA ALA A 146 3.16 31.34 -9.92
C ALA A 146 3.62 30.35 -11.01
N GLU A 147 4.24 30.86 -12.08
CA GLU A 147 4.81 30.04 -13.14
C GLU A 147 5.99 29.21 -12.65
N GLU A 148 6.91 29.80 -11.88
CA GLU A 148 8.04 29.09 -11.28
C GLU A 148 7.56 27.98 -10.33
N ASN A 149 6.58 28.28 -9.47
CA ASN A 149 6.00 27.29 -8.57
C ASN A 149 5.35 26.14 -9.34
N ARG A 150 4.65 26.44 -10.44
CA ARG A 150 4.05 25.41 -11.30
C ARG A 150 5.12 24.55 -11.97
N ALA A 151 6.20 25.16 -12.47
CA ALA A 151 7.31 24.44 -13.08
C ALA A 151 8.02 23.53 -12.05
N ASN A 152 8.26 24.02 -10.84
CA ASN A 152 8.84 23.25 -9.74
C ASN A 152 7.95 22.07 -9.33
N ALA A 153 6.63 22.26 -9.25
CA ALA A 153 5.68 21.19 -8.97
C ALA A 153 5.71 20.08 -10.04
N VAL A 154 5.78 20.46 -11.32
CA VAL A 154 5.91 19.49 -12.43
C VAL A 154 7.25 18.76 -12.36
N ARG A 155 8.35 19.44 -12.07
CA ARG A 155 9.67 18.82 -11.92
C ARG A 155 9.66 17.77 -10.80
N LEU A 156 9.15 18.14 -9.63
CA LEU A 156 9.06 17.23 -8.48
C LEU A 156 8.20 15.99 -8.80
N ALA A 157 7.04 16.19 -9.45
CA ALA A 157 6.18 15.08 -9.84
C ALA A 157 6.88 14.11 -10.82
N ASN A 158 7.66 14.65 -11.76
CA ASN A 158 8.45 13.83 -12.69
C ASN A 158 9.58 13.07 -11.98
N GLU A 159 10.28 13.71 -11.03
CA GLU A 159 11.30 13.06 -10.21
C GLU A 159 10.71 11.93 -9.36
N THR A 160 9.60 12.17 -8.66
CA THR A 160 8.89 11.14 -7.89
C THR A 160 8.50 9.97 -8.79
N ARG A 161 7.88 10.24 -9.94
CA ARG A 161 7.50 9.19 -10.90
C ARG A 161 8.71 8.40 -11.43
N SER A 162 9.82 9.07 -11.70
CA SER A 162 11.06 8.43 -12.15
C SER A 162 11.62 7.49 -11.09
N ASN A 163 11.62 7.92 -9.84
CA ASN A 163 12.07 7.10 -8.71
C ASN A 163 11.15 5.89 -8.49
N ASP A 164 9.83 6.07 -8.58
CA ASP A 164 8.87 4.96 -8.46
C ASP A 164 9.08 3.91 -9.57
N LEU A 165 9.36 4.35 -10.80
CA LEU A 165 9.67 3.46 -11.91
C LEU A 165 10.98 2.69 -11.69
N LEU A 166 12.01 3.35 -11.13
CA LEU A 166 13.27 2.69 -10.77
C LEU A 166 13.04 1.62 -9.71
N ILE A 167 12.38 1.94 -8.61
CA ILE A 167 12.04 1.00 -7.53
C ILE A 167 11.23 -0.19 -8.09
N ALA A 168 10.23 0.08 -8.92
CA ALA A 168 9.43 -0.98 -9.55
C ALA A 168 10.24 -1.87 -10.50
N SER A 169 11.23 -1.33 -11.19
CA SER A 169 12.12 -2.12 -12.05
C SER A 169 13.12 -2.96 -11.26
N GLU A 170 13.67 -2.43 -10.16
CA GLU A 170 14.54 -3.18 -9.26
C GLU A 170 13.80 -4.32 -8.55
N ASN A 171 12.59 -4.06 -8.06
CA ASN A 171 11.80 -5.10 -7.39
C ASN A 171 11.45 -6.23 -8.37
N ARG A 172 11.01 -5.90 -9.59
CA ARG A 172 10.77 -6.91 -10.63
C ARG A 172 12.01 -7.73 -10.95
N ARG A 173 13.19 -7.11 -10.97
CA ARG A 173 14.45 -7.81 -11.19
C ARG A 173 14.75 -8.81 -10.06
N LYS A 174 14.61 -8.38 -8.80
CA LYS A 174 14.77 -9.27 -7.64
C LYS A 174 13.81 -10.44 -7.66
N ASP A 175 12.55 -10.22 -8.02
CA ASP A 175 11.56 -11.28 -8.14
C ASP A 175 11.94 -12.31 -9.23
N ILE A 176 12.44 -11.84 -10.37
CA ILE A 176 12.95 -12.69 -11.45
C ILE A 176 14.16 -13.52 -10.96
N ASP A 177 15.12 -12.88 -10.29
CA ASP A 177 16.32 -13.55 -9.78
C ASP A 177 15.95 -14.66 -8.77
N ILE A 178 15.02 -14.38 -7.85
CA ILE A 178 14.50 -15.36 -6.87
C ILE A 178 13.79 -16.51 -7.59
N ALA A 179 12.94 -16.21 -8.57
CA ALA A 179 12.23 -17.22 -9.33
C ALA A 179 13.19 -18.13 -10.12
N GLU A 180 14.26 -17.57 -10.68
CA GLU A 180 15.28 -18.34 -11.38
C GLU A 180 16.10 -19.22 -10.43
N GLU A 181 16.47 -18.69 -9.25
CA GLU A 181 17.16 -19.47 -8.22
C GLU A 181 16.30 -20.66 -7.75
N ASN A 182 15.01 -20.44 -7.49
CA ASN A 182 14.09 -21.50 -7.11
C ASN A 182 13.96 -22.56 -8.22
N ARG A 183 13.81 -22.13 -9.49
CA ARG A 183 13.78 -23.06 -10.63
C ARG A 183 15.05 -23.90 -10.71
N ARG A 184 16.23 -23.32 -10.44
CA ARG A 184 17.50 -24.08 -10.41
C ARG A 184 17.54 -25.11 -9.28
N LYS A 185 17.03 -24.76 -8.10
CA LYS A 185 16.93 -25.70 -6.96
C LYS A 185 15.99 -26.86 -7.29
N ASP A 186 14.83 -26.57 -7.86
CA ASP A 186 13.84 -27.59 -8.24
C ASP A 186 14.39 -28.55 -9.29
N LEU A 187 15.10 -28.03 -10.31
CA LEU A 187 15.78 -28.85 -11.32
C LEU A 187 16.84 -29.77 -10.69
N LYS A 188 17.62 -29.26 -9.73
CA LYS A 188 18.63 -30.07 -9.03
C LYS A 188 18.01 -31.15 -8.15
N ILE A 189 16.87 -30.86 -7.52
CA ILE A 189 16.11 -31.86 -6.75
C ILE A 189 15.58 -32.95 -7.70
N ALA A 190 15.01 -32.56 -8.84
CA ALA A 190 14.52 -33.52 -9.83
C ALA A 190 15.64 -34.42 -10.38
N GLU A 191 16.81 -33.84 -10.66
CA GLU A 191 18.00 -34.60 -11.09
C GLU A 191 18.44 -35.63 -10.04
N LEU A 192 18.49 -35.22 -8.75
CA LEU A 192 18.83 -36.13 -7.66
C LEU A 192 17.80 -37.25 -7.49
N GLN A 193 16.51 -36.95 -7.67
CA GLN A 193 15.44 -37.97 -7.61
C GLN A 193 15.57 -39.00 -8.73
N ILE A 194 15.89 -38.56 -9.95
CA ILE A 194 16.15 -39.47 -11.08
C ILE A 194 17.33 -40.38 -10.75
N LYS A 195 18.43 -39.82 -10.23
CA LYS A 195 19.62 -40.61 -9.87
C LYS A 195 19.33 -41.66 -8.80
N ILE A 196 18.58 -41.30 -7.74
CA ILE A 196 18.16 -42.24 -6.69
C ILE A 196 17.27 -43.34 -7.28
N ALA A 197 16.34 -42.98 -8.17
CA ALA A 197 15.46 -43.96 -8.81
C ALA A 197 16.24 -44.97 -9.65
N ASP A 198 17.24 -44.50 -10.41
CA ASP A 198 18.12 -45.37 -11.20
C ASP A 198 18.98 -46.28 -10.33
N GLU A 199 19.56 -45.76 -9.24
CA GLU A 199 20.34 -46.55 -8.28
C GLU A 199 19.48 -47.63 -7.61
N ASN A 200 18.25 -47.29 -7.20
CA ASN A 200 17.30 -48.25 -6.65
C ASN A 200 16.94 -49.34 -7.67
N ARG A 201 16.64 -48.94 -8.91
CA ARG A 201 16.35 -49.89 -9.99
C ARG A 201 17.52 -50.83 -10.24
N GLN A 202 18.76 -50.33 -10.22
CA GLN A 202 19.95 -51.17 -10.37
C GLN A 202 20.12 -52.14 -9.19
N ASN A 203 19.87 -51.68 -7.96
CA ASN A 203 19.91 -52.52 -6.78
C ASN A 203 18.86 -53.63 -6.84
N ASP A 204 17.63 -53.35 -7.25
CA ASP A 204 16.57 -54.34 -7.40
C ASP A 204 16.94 -55.41 -8.43
N ILE A 205 17.50 -55.01 -9.57
CA ILE A 205 18.01 -55.94 -10.59
C ILE A 205 19.13 -56.81 -10.00
N ARG A 206 20.06 -56.23 -9.24
CA ARG A 206 21.16 -56.97 -8.60
C ARG A 206 20.64 -57.99 -7.59
N ILE A 207 19.73 -57.60 -6.70
CA ILE A 207 19.11 -58.48 -5.71
C ILE A 207 18.37 -59.62 -6.42
N SER A 208 17.55 -59.30 -7.42
CA SER A 208 16.79 -60.30 -8.20
C SER A 208 17.71 -61.33 -8.86
N ASN A 209 18.81 -60.89 -9.47
CA ASN A 209 19.80 -61.77 -10.06
C ASN A 209 20.49 -62.66 -9.02
N GLN A 210 20.84 -62.10 -7.86
CA GLN A 210 21.47 -62.85 -6.78
C GLN A 210 20.52 -63.89 -6.17
N THR A 211 19.26 -63.54 -5.95
CA THR A 211 18.22 -64.48 -5.51
C THR A 211 18.07 -65.62 -6.52
N ARG A 212 17.97 -65.30 -7.81
CA ARG A 212 17.89 -66.33 -8.87
C ARG A 212 19.11 -67.25 -8.89
N GLN A 213 20.32 -66.71 -8.69
CA GLN A 213 21.53 -67.53 -8.60
C GLN A 213 21.50 -68.46 -7.38
N ASN A 214 21.08 -67.94 -6.22
CA ASN A 214 20.95 -68.74 -5.00
C ASN A 214 19.91 -69.86 -5.17
N ASP A 215 18.75 -69.55 -5.76
CA ASP A 215 17.70 -70.54 -6.02
C ASP A 215 18.20 -71.66 -6.95
N LEU A 216 18.98 -71.32 -7.98
CA LEU A 216 19.60 -72.30 -8.87
C LEU A 216 20.62 -73.18 -8.13
N LEU A 217 21.43 -72.60 -7.24
CA LEU A 217 22.37 -73.34 -6.41
C LEU A 217 21.65 -74.32 -5.48
N ILE A 218 20.64 -73.85 -4.74
CA ILE A 218 19.81 -74.70 -3.86
C ILE A 218 19.15 -75.81 -4.67
N ALA A 219 18.57 -75.51 -5.83
CA ALA A 219 17.94 -76.50 -6.69
C ALA A 219 18.94 -77.54 -7.23
N SER A 220 20.19 -77.14 -7.49
CA SER A 220 21.25 -78.08 -7.90
C SER A 220 21.71 -78.96 -6.74
N GLU A 221 21.83 -78.40 -5.53
CA GLU A 221 22.25 -79.14 -4.34
C GLU A 221 21.18 -80.15 -3.90
N ASN A 222 19.91 -79.75 -3.92
CA ASN A 222 18.79 -80.64 -3.63
C ASN A 222 18.74 -81.79 -4.64
N ARG A 223 18.87 -81.51 -5.95
CA ARG A 223 18.97 -82.56 -6.97
C ARG A 223 20.12 -83.53 -6.71
N ARG A 224 21.28 -83.03 -6.27
CA ARG A 224 22.42 -83.89 -5.91
C ARG A 224 22.10 -84.79 -4.71
N LYS A 225 21.49 -84.24 -3.66
CA LYS A 225 21.07 -84.99 -2.47
C LYS A 225 20.02 -86.05 -2.82
N ASP A 226 19.05 -85.73 -3.67
CA ASP A 226 18.04 -86.68 -4.12
C ASP A 226 18.67 -87.87 -4.88
N ILE A 227 19.67 -87.60 -5.74
CA ILE A 227 20.42 -88.65 -6.44
C ILE A 227 21.19 -89.53 -5.44
N GLU A 228 21.86 -88.92 -4.45
CA GLU A 228 22.62 -89.64 -3.42
C GLU A 228 21.72 -90.55 -2.59
N ILE A 229 20.56 -90.05 -2.14
CA ILE A 229 19.56 -90.84 -1.42
C ILE A 229 19.04 -91.99 -2.29
N ALA A 230 18.75 -91.73 -3.57
CA ALA A 230 18.29 -92.76 -4.50
C ALA A 230 19.34 -93.85 -4.76
N GLU A 231 20.63 -93.49 -4.78
CA GLU A 231 21.72 -94.45 -4.86
C GLU A 231 21.90 -95.26 -3.57
N GLU A 232 21.80 -94.62 -2.41
CA GLU A 232 21.88 -95.30 -1.11
C GLU A 232 20.74 -96.30 -0.96
N ASN A 233 19.50 -95.90 -1.30
CA ASN A 233 18.34 -96.79 -1.27
C ASN A 233 18.52 -97.97 -2.23
N ARG A 234 18.99 -97.73 -3.47
CA ARG A 234 19.31 -98.83 -4.40
C ARG A 234 20.36 -99.80 -3.84
N ARG A 235 21.37 -99.31 -3.12
CA ARG A 235 22.38 -100.16 -2.46
C ARG A 235 21.76 -100.97 -1.31
N LYS A 236 20.86 -100.37 -0.51
CA LYS A 236 20.14 -101.07 0.56
C LYS A 236 19.23 -102.16 -0.01
N ASP A 237 18.45 -101.83 -1.04
CA ASP A 237 17.56 -102.77 -1.73
C ASP A 237 18.35 -103.95 -2.31
N PHE A 238 19.52 -103.70 -2.90
CA PHE A 238 20.39 -104.75 -3.41
C PHE A 238 20.87 -105.69 -2.29
N LYS A 239 21.30 -105.15 -1.15
CA LYS A 239 21.72 -105.95 0.02
C LYS A 239 20.57 -106.79 0.58
N ILE A 240 19.37 -106.20 0.71
CA ILE A 240 18.17 -106.91 1.17
C ILE A 240 17.82 -108.04 0.20
N ALA A 241 17.85 -107.78 -1.10
CA ALA A 241 17.59 -108.79 -2.12
C ALA A 241 18.62 -109.94 -2.08
N GLU A 242 19.89 -109.63 -1.87
CA GLU A 242 20.95 -110.64 -1.72
C GLU A 242 20.79 -111.48 -0.44
N GLU A 243 20.47 -110.83 0.68
CA GLU A 243 20.21 -111.53 1.94
C GLU A 243 18.98 -112.44 1.84
N ASN A 244 17.89 -111.97 1.22
CA ASN A 244 16.70 -112.77 0.97
C ASN A 244 17.02 -113.98 0.09
N ARG A 245 17.77 -113.80 -1.01
CA ARG A 245 18.22 -114.93 -1.85
C ARG A 245 19.05 -115.94 -1.07
N ARG A 246 19.87 -115.49 -0.12
CA ARG A 246 20.64 -116.39 0.75
C ARG A 246 19.71 -117.17 1.68
N LYS A 247 18.76 -116.50 2.35
CA LYS A 247 17.75 -117.16 3.20
C LYS A 247 16.90 -118.15 2.40
N ASP A 248 16.47 -117.79 1.20
CA ASP A 248 15.69 -118.68 0.34
C ASP A 248 16.48 -119.95 -0.01
N ARG A 249 17.78 -119.83 -0.34
CA ARG A 249 18.65 -120.98 -0.56
C ARG A 249 18.77 -121.86 0.68
N GLU A 250 18.96 -121.26 1.87
CA GLU A 250 19.03 -121.99 3.14
C GLU A 250 17.72 -122.74 3.44
N VAL A 251 16.57 -122.12 3.17
CA VAL A 251 15.25 -122.74 3.34
C VAL A 251 15.07 -123.91 2.36
N VAL A 252 15.43 -123.75 1.10
CA VAL A 252 15.35 -124.82 0.10
C VAL A 252 16.25 -126.00 0.49
N GLU A 253 17.49 -125.75 0.91
CA GLU A 253 18.38 -126.80 1.40
C GLU A 253 17.81 -127.51 2.64
N ASP A 254 17.23 -126.77 3.58
CA ASP A 254 16.63 -127.37 4.77
C ASP A 254 15.37 -128.18 4.41
N GLN A 255 14.54 -127.72 3.48
CA GLN A 255 13.39 -128.46 2.94
C GLN A 255 13.83 -129.76 2.25
N GLN A 256 14.89 -129.72 1.42
CA GLN A 256 15.45 -130.92 0.80
C GLN A 256 15.89 -131.95 1.84
N LYS A 257 16.64 -131.50 2.85
CA LYS A 257 17.05 -132.36 3.98
C LYS A 257 15.84 -132.90 4.75
N HIS A 258 14.72 -132.17 4.79
CA HIS A 258 13.51 -132.62 5.48
C HIS A 258 12.82 -133.71 4.68
N SER A 259 12.70 -133.52 3.36
CA SER A 259 12.16 -134.52 2.44
C SER A 259 12.92 -135.84 2.55
N VAL A 260 14.26 -135.80 2.56
CA VAL A 260 15.11 -136.99 2.74
C VAL A 260 14.84 -137.68 4.08
N ALA A 261 14.66 -136.91 5.17
CA ALA A 261 14.32 -137.47 6.48
C ALA A 261 12.96 -138.18 6.43
N THR A 262 11.94 -137.51 5.89
CA THR A 262 10.57 -138.00 5.81
C THR A 262 10.48 -139.25 4.93
N GLU A 263 11.10 -139.25 3.75
CA GLU A 263 11.18 -140.44 2.88
C GLU A 263 11.83 -141.62 3.60
N TYR A 264 12.89 -141.36 4.38
CA TYR A 264 13.54 -142.39 5.16
C TYR A 264 12.67 -142.89 6.32
N TYR A 265 11.95 -142.01 7.03
CA TYR A 265 10.99 -142.43 8.06
C TYR A 265 9.85 -143.26 7.48
N THR A 266 9.34 -142.91 6.30
CA THR A 266 8.34 -143.70 5.58
C THR A 266 8.92 -145.07 5.23
N PHE A 267 10.14 -145.12 4.69
CA PHE A 267 10.84 -146.38 4.41
C PHE A 267 11.01 -147.24 5.67
N LEU A 268 11.43 -146.66 6.80
CA LEU A 268 11.55 -147.36 8.08
C LEU A 268 10.19 -147.88 8.57
N SER A 269 9.14 -147.06 8.46
CA SER A 269 7.78 -147.44 8.89
C SER A 269 7.26 -148.59 8.05
N GLU A 270 7.45 -148.55 6.73
CA GLU A 270 7.10 -149.66 5.84
C GLU A 270 7.90 -150.92 6.13
N LEU A 271 9.21 -150.79 6.37
CA LEU A 271 10.08 -151.90 6.72
C LEU A 271 9.64 -152.57 8.03
N LEU A 272 9.31 -151.76 9.04
CA LEU A 272 8.81 -152.24 10.33
C LEU A 272 7.43 -152.88 10.22
N LEU A 273 6.52 -152.33 9.41
CA LEU A 273 5.17 -152.87 9.24
C LEU A 273 5.14 -154.16 8.40
N LYS A 274 5.91 -154.22 7.32
CA LYS A 274 5.93 -155.38 6.40
C LYS A 274 6.83 -156.50 6.91
N GLU A 275 7.98 -156.17 7.49
CA GLU A 275 9.04 -157.13 7.81
C GLU A 275 9.46 -157.13 9.30
N GLY A 276 8.87 -156.28 10.16
CA GLY A 276 9.30 -156.11 11.56
C GLY A 276 9.25 -157.37 12.42
N VAL A 277 8.38 -158.33 12.09
CA VAL A 277 8.34 -159.64 12.76
C VAL A 277 9.41 -160.60 12.22
N ARG A 278 9.94 -160.36 11.01
CA ARG A 278 10.90 -161.22 10.29
C ARG A 278 12.35 -160.72 10.35
N LEU A 279 12.59 -159.47 10.72
CA LEU A 279 13.93 -158.88 10.87
C LEU A 279 14.78 -159.53 11.98
N ASN A 280 14.15 -160.25 12.93
CA ASN A 280 14.83 -160.99 14.00
C ASN A 280 15.25 -162.42 13.60
N ASN A 281 14.90 -162.89 12.40
CA ASN A 281 15.28 -164.22 11.91
C ASN A 281 16.53 -164.09 11.01
N THR A 282 17.57 -164.88 11.29
CA THR A 282 18.89 -164.85 10.62
C THR A 282 18.84 -165.08 9.11
N ASN A 283 17.71 -165.52 8.57
CA ASN A 283 17.53 -165.80 7.14
C ASN A 283 17.14 -164.58 6.27
N HIS A 284 17.00 -163.37 6.82
CA HIS A 284 16.60 -162.16 6.07
C HIS A 284 17.73 -161.10 5.94
N GLU A 285 18.92 -161.55 5.55
CA GLU A 285 20.12 -160.72 5.39
C GLU A 285 19.95 -159.57 4.38
N ALA A 286 19.22 -159.80 3.28
CA ALA A 286 18.96 -158.78 2.26
C ALA A 286 18.17 -157.57 2.79
N ALA A 287 17.19 -157.79 3.66
CA ALA A 287 16.40 -156.70 4.26
C ALA A 287 17.24 -155.88 5.24
N ARG A 288 18.10 -156.52 6.04
CA ARG A 288 19.05 -155.84 6.93
C ARG A 288 20.06 -155.01 6.13
N PHE A 289 20.57 -155.54 5.02
CA PHE A 289 21.49 -154.80 4.14
C PHE A 289 20.84 -153.54 3.54
N VAL A 290 19.63 -153.65 2.97
CA VAL A 290 18.92 -152.49 2.39
C VAL A 290 18.58 -151.46 3.47
N ALA A 291 18.16 -151.91 4.65
CA ALA A 291 17.91 -151.05 5.79
C ALA A 291 19.18 -150.29 6.19
N ARG A 292 20.31 -151.00 6.38
CA ARG A 292 21.61 -150.40 6.70
C ARG A 292 22.05 -149.41 5.64
N PHE A 293 22.00 -149.78 4.37
CA PHE A 293 22.42 -148.94 3.26
C PHE A 293 21.61 -147.63 3.22
N LYS A 294 20.28 -147.71 3.28
CA LYS A 294 19.41 -146.52 3.30
C LYS A 294 19.61 -145.67 4.56
N THR A 295 19.88 -146.31 5.70
CA THR A 295 20.20 -145.62 6.96
C THR A 295 21.46 -144.78 6.82
N LEU A 296 22.54 -145.37 6.31
CA LEU A 296 23.81 -144.68 6.13
C LEU A 296 23.69 -143.51 5.14
N ILE A 297 22.91 -143.68 4.06
CA ILE A 297 22.64 -142.60 3.11
C ILE A 297 21.87 -141.46 3.79
N ALA A 298 20.82 -141.77 4.56
CA ALA A 298 20.07 -140.76 5.29
C ALA A 298 20.96 -140.00 6.28
N PHE A 299 21.79 -140.70 7.08
CA PHE A 299 22.70 -140.03 8.01
C PHE A 299 23.70 -139.09 7.33
N ARG A 300 24.17 -139.38 6.11
CA ARG A 300 25.08 -138.45 5.40
C ARG A 300 24.40 -137.17 4.92
N GLN A 301 23.11 -137.23 4.62
CA GLN A 301 22.38 -136.10 4.02
C GLN A 301 21.67 -135.22 5.06
N LEU A 302 21.43 -135.74 6.26
CA LEU A 302 20.70 -135.02 7.30
C LEU A 302 21.56 -134.04 8.09
N ASN A 303 20.94 -132.95 8.53
CA ASN A 303 21.55 -132.02 9.48
C ASN A 303 21.65 -132.65 10.88
N PRO A 304 22.54 -132.17 11.77
CA PRO A 304 22.76 -132.73 13.10
C PRO A 304 21.46 -132.97 13.91
N LYS A 305 20.54 -132.00 13.93
CA LYS A 305 19.24 -132.11 14.62
C LYS A 305 18.42 -133.29 14.10
N ARG A 306 18.33 -133.47 12.77
CA ARG A 306 17.58 -134.58 12.14
C ARG A 306 18.31 -135.91 12.27
N LYS A 307 19.64 -135.94 12.22
CA LYS A 307 20.44 -137.14 12.53
C LYS A 307 20.14 -137.62 13.96
N THR A 308 20.07 -136.72 14.94
CA THR A 308 19.68 -137.07 16.32
C THR A 308 18.31 -137.69 16.39
N LEU A 309 17.31 -137.08 15.74
CA LEU A 309 15.95 -137.63 15.71
C LEU A 309 15.93 -139.02 15.05
N LEU A 310 16.65 -139.17 13.93
CA LEU A 310 16.75 -140.44 13.20
C LEU A 310 17.36 -141.54 14.07
N PHE A 311 18.45 -141.21 14.75
CA PHE A 311 19.15 -142.11 15.65
C PHE A 311 18.26 -142.54 16.81
N LYS A 312 17.54 -141.59 17.43
CA LYS A 312 16.57 -141.88 18.50
C LYS A 312 15.47 -142.82 18.00
N SER A 313 14.88 -142.58 16.84
CA SER A 313 13.85 -143.47 16.28
C SER A 313 14.37 -144.88 15.98
N LEU A 314 15.61 -145.01 15.49
CA LEU A 314 16.25 -146.32 15.29
C LEU A 314 16.51 -147.04 16.62
N TYR A 315 16.87 -146.30 17.66
CA TYR A 315 17.12 -146.83 19.00
C TYR A 315 15.83 -147.28 19.69
N GLU A 316 14.80 -146.42 19.69
CA GLU A 316 13.47 -146.72 20.26
C GLU A 316 12.77 -147.86 19.51
N GLY A 317 12.93 -147.91 18.18
CA GLY A 317 12.48 -149.03 17.35
C GLY A 317 13.24 -150.34 17.57
N LYS A 318 14.24 -150.37 18.47
CA LYS A 318 15.15 -151.50 18.73
C LYS A 318 15.87 -152.00 17.48
N LEU A 319 16.01 -151.15 16.46
CA LEU A 319 16.70 -151.45 15.21
C LEU A 319 18.20 -151.20 15.33
N ALA A 320 18.61 -150.28 16.21
CA ALA A 320 19.99 -150.03 16.57
C ALA A 320 20.11 -150.01 18.11
N GLY A 321 21.04 -150.77 18.71
CA GLY A 321 21.39 -150.61 20.14
C GLY A 321 20.98 -151.75 21.10
N ARG A 322 21.11 -153.02 20.73
CA ARG A 322 20.94 -154.16 21.66
C ARG A 322 22.29 -154.66 22.18
N LEU A 323 22.40 -154.84 23.50
CA LEU A 323 23.61 -155.25 24.23
C LEU A 323 23.96 -156.75 24.07
N ASP A 324 23.08 -157.56 23.45
CA ASP A 324 23.23 -159.02 23.34
C ASP A 324 23.63 -159.52 21.93
N GLY A 325 24.41 -158.72 21.17
CA GLY A 325 25.16 -159.19 19.99
C GLY A 325 24.43 -159.29 18.64
N ASP A 326 23.11 -159.09 18.57
CA ASP A 326 22.35 -159.18 17.31
C ASP A 326 21.68 -157.83 16.95
N MET A 327 22.46 -156.93 16.32
CA MET A 327 21.99 -155.62 15.84
C MET A 327 21.33 -155.76 14.46
N VAL A 328 20.10 -155.24 14.29
CA VAL A 328 19.39 -155.28 13.00
C VAL A 328 20.03 -154.32 11.99
N ILE A 329 20.46 -153.14 12.46
CA ILE A 329 21.16 -152.14 11.65
C ILE A 329 22.48 -151.75 12.33
N ASP A 330 23.58 -152.18 11.72
CA ASP A 330 24.93 -151.80 12.15
C ASP A 330 25.27 -150.37 11.70
N LEU A 331 25.39 -149.47 12.67
CA LEU A 331 25.71 -148.05 12.50
C LEU A 331 27.20 -147.73 12.68
N SER A 332 28.09 -148.73 12.80
CA SER A 332 29.53 -148.53 13.01
C SER A 332 30.20 -147.64 11.97
N SER A 333 29.66 -147.58 10.74
CA SER A 333 30.15 -146.76 9.62
C SER A 333 29.31 -145.51 9.34
N ALA A 334 28.36 -145.17 10.22
CA ALA A 334 27.53 -143.98 10.08
C ALA A 334 28.28 -142.72 10.50
N ASP A 335 28.07 -141.62 9.79
CA ASP A 335 28.53 -140.30 10.23
C ASP A 335 27.58 -139.77 11.31
N LEU A 336 27.93 -140.10 12.55
CA LEU A 336 27.21 -139.70 13.76
C LEU A 336 27.65 -138.33 14.30
N THR A 337 28.46 -137.57 13.55
CA THR A 337 28.90 -136.24 13.99
C THR A 337 27.73 -135.29 14.19
N GLY A 338 27.76 -134.54 15.30
CA GLY A 338 26.70 -133.60 15.68
C GLY A 338 25.44 -134.24 16.25
N ILE A 339 25.40 -135.56 16.42
CA ILE A 339 24.30 -136.21 17.15
C ILE A 339 24.44 -135.91 18.63
N ASP A 340 23.46 -135.21 19.18
CA ASP A 340 23.32 -135.08 20.62
C ASP A 340 22.78 -136.38 21.23
N PHE A 341 23.66 -137.11 21.94
CA PHE A 341 23.33 -138.34 22.66
C PHE A 341 22.80 -138.09 24.08
N ALA A 342 22.73 -136.83 24.53
CA ALA A 342 22.16 -136.53 25.84
C ALA A 342 20.63 -136.76 25.84
N SER A 343 20.15 -137.53 26.81
CA SER A 343 18.72 -137.65 27.08
C SER A 343 18.21 -136.28 27.57
N PRO A 344 17.15 -135.70 26.95
CA PRO A 344 16.67 -134.39 27.37
C PRO A 344 15.96 -134.55 28.72
N ARG A 345 16.68 -134.29 29.82
CA ARG A 345 16.04 -133.88 31.07
C ARG A 345 15.45 -132.50 30.85
N ASP A 346 14.20 -132.36 31.26
CA ASP A 346 13.36 -131.17 31.18
C ASP A 346 14.11 -129.86 31.44
N HIS A 347 14.20 -129.02 30.41
CA HIS A 347 14.46 -127.60 30.57
C HIS A 347 13.39 -126.82 29.80
N ILE A 348 12.18 -126.81 30.37
CA ILE A 348 11.24 -125.72 30.17
C ILE A 348 11.86 -124.52 30.89
N VAL A 349 12.54 -123.65 30.15
CA VAL A 349 12.95 -122.34 30.64
C VAL A 349 11.94 -121.33 30.09
N LEU A 350 11.08 -120.88 30.99
CA LEU A 350 10.29 -119.66 30.86
C LEU A 350 11.25 -118.47 30.69
N THR A 351 11.16 -117.76 29.57
CA THR A 351 11.70 -116.40 29.45
C THR A 351 10.55 -115.37 29.47
N PRO A 352 10.63 -114.30 30.28
CA PRO A 352 9.60 -113.27 30.38
C PRO A 352 9.69 -112.24 29.24
N PRO A 353 8.63 -111.43 29.02
CA PRO A 353 8.57 -110.48 27.91
C PRO A 353 9.43 -109.25 28.18
N SER A 354 10.35 -108.94 27.27
CA SER A 354 11.05 -107.66 27.25
C SER A 354 10.27 -106.66 26.40
N PHE A 355 9.74 -105.63 27.07
CA PHE A 355 9.34 -104.37 26.47
C PHE A 355 10.55 -103.68 25.83
N HIS A 356 10.39 -103.24 24.58
CA HIS A 356 10.71 -101.86 24.17
C HIS A 356 9.99 -101.50 22.87
#